data_AF-A0A8S2T2Q7-F1
#
_entry.id   AF-A0A8S2T2Q7-F1
#
_cell.length_a   1.000
_cell.length_b   1.000
_cell.length_c   1.000
_cell.angle_alpha   90.00
_cell.angle_beta   90.00
_cell.angle_gamma   90.00
#
_symmetry.space_group_name_H-M   'P 1'
#
loop_
_entity.id
_entity.type
_entity.pdbx_description
1 polymer ?
#
loop_
_entity_poly.entity_id
_entity_poly.type
_entity_poly.pdbx_seq_one_letter_code
_entity_poly.pdbx_strand_id
1 'polypeptide(L)' 'MKDAVIIAIVTFAICMSLAKTYAKKFKYMVNSNQELTAYGACNIIGSFFASFPSAASLSRTSVYVNAGGRTQ' A
#
# COMPACT_ATOMS: atom_id res chain seq x y z
N MET A 1 20.75 -8.53 2.65
CA MET A 1 19.98 -8.62 1.38
C MET A 1 18.72 -9.49 1.50
N LYS A 2 18.77 -10.64 2.20
CA LYS A 2 17.59 -11.50 2.39
C LYS A 2 16.45 -10.79 3.13
N ASP A 3 16.77 -9.94 4.10
CA ASP A 3 15.77 -9.21 4.90
C ASP A 3 14.99 -8.18 4.07
N ALA A 4 15.62 -7.55 3.08
CA ALA A 4 14.98 -6.57 2.21
C ALA A 4 13.87 -7.21 1.35
N VAL A 5 14.11 -8.43 0.87
CA VAL A 5 13.11 -9.20 0.10
C VAL A 5 11.93 -9.56 0.99
N ILE A 6 12.18 -9.98 2.23
CA ILE A 6 11.13 -10.31 3.20
C ILE A 6 10.29 -9.05 3.51
N ILE A 7 10.95 -7.93 3.81
CA ILE A 7 10.28 -6.66 4.10
C ILE A 7 9.40 -6.24 2.92
N ALA A 8 9.92 -6.31 1.69
CA ALA A 8 9.16 -5.94 0.48
C ALA A 8 7.92 -6.81 0.29
N ILE A 9 8.03 -8.13 0.48
CA ILE A 9 6.89 -9.05 0.35
C ILE A 9 5.84 -8.78 1.43
N VAL A 10 6.27 -8.64 2.70
CA VAL A 10 5.36 -8.42 3.83
C VAL A 10 4.64 -7.09 3.69
N THR A 11 5.36 -6.01 3.38
CA THR A 11 4.75 -4.69 3.22
C THR A 11 3.82 -4.61 2.01
N PHE A 12 4.17 -5.23 0.89
CA PHE A 12 3.27 -5.36 -0.25
C PHE A 12 1.99 -6.15 0.10
N ALA A 13 2.13 -7.27 0.82
CA ALA A 13 0.98 -8.08 1.25
C ALA A 13 0.04 -7.30 2.17
N ILE A 14 0.57 -6.45 3.06
CA ILE A 14 -0.23 -5.56 3.92
C ILE A 14 -0.97 -4.52 3.08
N CYS A 15 -0.29 -3.84 2.14
CA CYS A 15 -0.92 -2.89 1.21
C CYS A 15 -2.07 -3.54 0.41
N MET A 16 -1.82 -4.72 -0.15
CA MET A 16 -2.80 -5.44 -0.96
C MET A 16 -4.01 -5.91 -0.13
N SER A 17 -3.77 -6.37 1.11
CA SER A 17 -4.83 -6.77 2.04
C SER A 17 -5.72 -5.59 2.43
N LEU A 18 -5.10 -4.42 2.64
CA LEU A 18 -5.81 -3.18 2.88
C LEU A 18 -6.69 -2.81 1.68
N ALA A 19 -6.09 -2.77 0.48
CA ALA A 19 -6.77 -2.42 -0.75
C ALA A 19 -7.97 -3.33 -0.99
N LYS A 20 -7.83 -4.66 -0.83
CA LYS A 20 -8.94 -5.63 -0.96
C LYS A 20 -10.03 -5.43 0.09
N THR A 21 -9.67 -5.12 1.34
CA THR A 21 -10.64 -4.87 2.42
C THR A 21 -11.57 -3.70 2.07
N TYR A 22 -10.98 -2.58 1.63
CA TYR A 22 -11.75 -1.41 1.22
C TYR A 22 -12.46 -1.61 -0.12
N ALA A 23 -11.88 -2.36 -1.06
CA ALA A 23 -12.53 -2.75 -2.31
C ALA A 23 -13.82 -3.52 -2.07
N LYS A 24 -13.79 -4.46 -1.12
CA LYS A 24 -14.99 -5.19 -0.69
C LYS A 24 -16.01 -4.27 0.00
N LYS A 25 -15.53 -3.34 0.84
CA LYS A 25 -16.39 -2.37 1.56
C LYS A 25 -17.10 -1.40 0.62
N PHE A 26 -16.43 -0.92 -0.42
CA PHE A 26 -16.91 0.11 -1.34
C PHE A 26 -17.27 -0.40 -2.74
N LYS A 27 -17.19 -1.72 -2.96
CA LYS A 27 -17.52 -2.41 -4.22
C LYS A 27 -16.76 -1.87 -5.45
N TYR A 28 -15.49 -1.50 -5.31
CA TYR A 28 -14.62 -1.19 -6.44
C TYR A 28 -13.69 -2.35 -6.79
N MET A 29 -13.19 -2.38 -8.02
CA MET A 29 -12.20 -3.38 -8.46
C MET A 29 -10.79 -2.93 -8.11
N VAL A 30 -9.99 -3.84 -7.57
CA VAL A 30 -8.55 -3.61 -7.36
C VAL A 30 -7.75 -4.45 -8.33
N ASN A 31 -6.83 -3.79 -9.03
CA ASN A 31 -5.87 -4.45 -9.90
C ASN A 31 -4.54 -4.64 -9.15
N SER A 32 -4.28 -5.86 -8.70
CA SER A 32 -3.06 -6.20 -7.95
C SER A 32 -1.76 -5.90 -8.72
N ASN A 33 -1.77 -6.01 -10.05
CA ASN A 33 -0.57 -5.78 -10.86
C ASN A 33 -0.23 -4.28 -10.94
N GLN A 34 -1.27 -3.44 -11.01
CA GLN A 34 -1.12 -1.98 -10.92
C GLN A 34 -0.68 -1.54 -9.53
N GLU A 35 -1.26 -2.12 -8.47
CA GLU A 35 -0.82 -1.84 -7.10
C GLU A 35 0.63 -2.25 -6.86
N LEU A 36 1.07 -3.40 -7.38
CA LEU A 36 2.45 -3.87 -7.26
C LEU A 36 3.44 -2.95 -7.98
N THR A 37 3.13 -2.56 -9.22
CA THR A 37 3.98 -1.65 -10.00
C THR A 37 4.02 -0.26 -9.40
N ALA A 38 2.89 0.29 -8.96
CA ALA A 38 2.83 1.59 -8.27
C ALA A 38 3.63 1.57 -6.96
N TYR A 39 3.45 0.52 -6.14
CA TYR A 39 4.14 0.38 -4.87
C TYR A 39 5.66 0.19 -5.04
N GLY A 40 6.07 -0.61 -6.03
CA GLY A 40 7.47 -0.78 -6.40
C GLY A 40 8.09 0.52 -6.88
N ALA A 41 7.43 1.24 -7.79
CA ALA A 41 7.90 2.54 -8.29
C ALA A 41 8.05 3.56 -7.16
N CYS A 42 7.10 3.60 -6.22
CA CYS A 42 7.13 4.53 -5.09
C CYS A 42 8.34 4.28 -4.17
N ASN A 43 8.63 3.01 -3.85
CA ASN A 43 9.80 2.65 -3.04
C ASN A 43 11.13 2.86 -3.78
N ILE A 44 11.17 2.61 -5.10
CA ILE A 44 12.36 2.89 -5.93
C ILE A 44 12.63 4.39 -5.95
N ILE A 45 11.63 5.22 -6.25
CA ILE A 45 11.77 6.68 -6.26
C ILE A 45 12.17 7.20 -4.88
N GLY A 46 11.51 6.71 -3.81
CA GLY A 46 11.84 7.08 -2.43
C GLY A 46 13.27 6.74 -2.02
N SER A 47 13.87 5.68 -2.59
CA SER A 47 15.25 5.30 -2.30
C SER A 47 16.28 6.36 -2.73
N PHE A 48 15.99 7.15 -3.78
CA PHE A 48 16.85 8.26 -4.22
C PHE A 48 16.87 9.44 -3.24
N PHE A 49 15.89 9.52 -2.35
CA PHE A 49 15.77 10.57 -1.32
C PHE A 49 16.16 10.06 0.07
N ALA A 50 16.84 8.90 0.16
CA ALA A 50 17.17 8.22 1.42
C ALA A 50 15.95 7.95 2.32
N SER A 51 14.79 7.66 1.72
CA SER A 51 13.56 7.34 2.44
C SER A 51 13.56 5.90 2.97
N PHE A 52 12.95 5.70 4.13
CA PHE A 52 12.61 4.37 4.63
C PHE A 52 11.56 3.69 3.73
N PRO A 53 11.54 2.34 3.67
CA PRO A 53 10.51 1.60 2.94
C PRO A 53 9.12 1.96 3.47
N SER A 54 8.26 2.45 2.58
CA SER A 54 6.94 2.98 2.93
C SER A 54 5.92 1.85 2.95
N ALA A 55 5.14 1.70 4.03
CA ALA A 55 4.07 0.70 4.13
C ALA A 55 2.68 1.36 4.21
N ALA A 56 1.64 0.66 3.74
CA ALA A 56 0.27 1.11 3.94
C ALA A 56 -0.10 1.09 5.43
N SER A 57 -0.72 2.18 5.89
CA SER A 57 -1.11 2.35 7.29
C SER A 57 -2.61 2.15 7.45
N LEU A 58 -3.01 0.99 7.99
CA LEU A 58 -4.42 0.67 8.25
C LEU A 58 -5.10 1.70 9.15
N SER A 59 -4.43 2.13 10.22
CA SER A 59 -4.99 3.12 11.14
C SER A 59 -5.27 4.45 10.45
N ARG A 60 -4.33 4.98 9.66
CA ARG A 60 -4.52 6.24 8.93
C ARG A 60 -5.63 6.13 7.88
N THR A 61 -5.65 5.06 7.10
CA THR A 61 -6.71 4.83 6.10
C THR A 61 -8.07 4.64 6.76
N SER A 62 -8.16 3.93 7.88
CA SER A 62 -9.43 3.73 8.59
C SER A 62 -10.00 5.04 9.13
N VAL A 63 -9.16 5.88 9.74
CA VAL A 63 -9.58 7.20 10.20
C VAL A 63 -10.01 8.08 9.03
N TYR A 64 -9.24 8.13 7.94
CA TYR A 64 -9.58 8.91 6.74
C TYR A 64 -10.93 8.47 6.13
N VAL A 65 -11.13 7.16 5.99
CA VAL A 65 -12.36 6.59 5.47
C VAL A 65 -13.55 6.87 6.40
N ASN A 66 -13.36 6.76 7.72
CA ASN A 66 -14.41 7.08 8.69
C ASN A 66 -14.74 8.58 8.74
N ALA A 67 -13.77 9.45 8.45
CA ALA A 67 -13.99 10.89 8.28
C ALA A 67 -14.73 11.25 6.97
N GLY A 68 -15.08 10.25 6.14
CA GLY A 68 -15.82 10.44 4.89
C GLY A 68 -14.95 10.56 3.64
N GLY A 69 -13.63 10.39 3.76
CA GLY A 69 -12.71 10.38 2.64
C GLY A 69 -12.94 9.20 1.69
N ARG A 70 -13.09 9.48 0.39
CA ARG A 70 -13.37 8.48 -0.66
C ARG A 70 -12.37 8.50 -1.82
N THR A 71 -11.46 9.46 -1.85
CA THR A 71 -10.43 9.64 -2.89
C THR A 71 -9.05 9.58 -2.27
N GLN A 72 -8.00 9.52 -3.10
CA GLN A 72 -6.64 9.78 -2.63
C GLN A 72 -6.42 11.28 -2.47
#